data_AF-A0AAW1JNW0-F1
#
_entry.id   AF-A0AAW1JNW0-F1
#
_cell.length_a   1.000
_cell.length_b   1.000
_cell.length_c   1.000
_cell.angle_alpha   90.00
_cell.angle_beta   90.00
_cell.angle_gamma   90.00
#
_symmetry.space_group_name_H-M   'P 1'
#
loop_
_entity.id
_entity.type
_entity.pdbx_description
1 polymer ?
#
loop_
_entity_poly.entity_id
_entity_poly.type
_entity_poly.pdbx_seq_one_letter_code
_entity_poly.pdbx_strand_id
1 'polypeptide(L)'
;MSLSLTHRVERVGSGFDPKLTGHFGLGSTGSRLKILQVLTLKKRVGSSQVCGLGRNLTATSNALYAISRSGGTSEFTFLDYNASLMLMRDSHLVKFTNHKKLGRILNLNTVSHGESWKGIDVLVFNTWHWWRHTGRKQWTWARWVDKHLSSTKTKVYFQGVSPDHMNALNWRAPKARTCVGATQPETNIVTHTNKGETILEKVLKGMKKPINLLRINKMSQLRRDGHPSIYGIGRQKLPDCTHWCLPGVPNTWNKLFYTSIFNYSHCV
;
A
#
# COMPACT_ATOMS: atom_id res chain seq x y z
N MET A 1 29.50 22.76 5.59
CA MET A 1 28.37 22.55 6.52
C MET A 1 27.99 21.08 6.48
N SER A 2 28.26 20.35 7.56
CA SER A 2 28.00 18.91 7.69
C SER A 2 26.49 18.64 7.80
N LEU A 3 25.95 17.77 6.94
CA LEU A 3 24.56 17.31 6.98
C LEU A 3 24.41 16.29 8.11
N SER A 4 23.77 16.70 9.21
CA SER A 4 23.43 15.81 10.32
C SER A 4 22.31 14.84 9.92
N LEU A 5 22.67 13.56 9.78
CA LEU A 5 21.74 12.42 9.70
C LEU A 5 21.15 12.17 11.09
N THR A 6 19.87 12.50 11.27
CA THR A 6 19.14 12.21 12.52
C THR A 6 18.64 10.76 12.50
N HIS A 7 19.38 9.86 13.15
CA HIS A 7 18.93 8.50 13.45
C HIS A 7 17.97 8.52 14.65
N ARG A 8 16.78 7.93 14.51
CA ARG A 8 15.80 7.73 15.61
C ARG A 8 15.38 6.27 15.66
N VAL A 9 15.43 5.66 16.85
CA VAL A 9 15.13 4.25 17.13
C VAL A 9 13.81 4.15 17.91
N GLU A 10 12.83 3.36 17.46
CA GLU A 10 11.52 3.14 18.16
C GLU A 10 11.15 1.63 18.19
N ARG A 11 10.31 1.18 19.15
CA ARG A 11 10.10 -0.25 19.55
C ARG A 11 8.68 -0.79 19.28
N VAL A 12 8.51 -2.07 18.87
CA VAL A 12 7.19 -2.72 18.62
C VAL A 12 7.22 -4.26 18.91
N GLY A 13 6.17 -4.81 19.57
CA GLY A 13 6.06 -6.21 20.08
C GLY A 13 5.62 -7.36 19.12
N SER A 14 5.50 -8.60 19.65
CA SER A 14 6.01 -9.92 19.18
C SER A 14 5.22 -10.83 18.19
N GLY A 15 5.98 -11.75 17.52
CA GLY A 15 5.65 -13.16 17.18
C GLY A 15 5.87 -13.65 15.71
N PHE A 16 6.89 -14.49 15.39
CA PHE A 16 6.93 -15.67 14.44
C PHE A 16 8.37 -16.27 14.17
N ASP A 17 8.45 -17.43 13.47
CA ASP A 17 9.50 -18.46 13.21
C ASP A 17 10.75 -18.05 12.36
N PRO A 18 12.00 -18.51 12.67
CA PRO A 18 13.27 -18.04 12.09
C PRO A 18 13.68 -18.47 10.66
N LYS A 19 12.89 -19.24 9.90
CA LYS A 19 13.36 -19.83 8.61
C LYS A 19 13.20 -18.95 7.35
N LEU A 20 12.99 -17.65 7.48
CA LEU A 20 12.62 -16.75 6.35
C LEU A 20 13.78 -16.21 5.49
N THR A 21 15.05 -16.44 5.88
CA THR A 21 16.21 -16.00 5.09
C THR A 21 16.57 -16.94 3.93
N GLY A 22 16.17 -18.21 4.00
CA GLY A 22 16.52 -19.23 3.01
C GLY A 22 15.51 -19.41 1.86
N HIS A 23 14.33 -18.79 1.93
CA HIS A 23 13.18 -19.17 1.08
C HIS A 23 12.87 -18.19 -0.07
N PHE A 24 13.66 -17.13 -0.22
CA PHE A 24 13.33 -16.11 -1.22
C PHE A 24 13.61 -16.53 -2.66
N GLY A 25 14.49 -17.51 -2.93
CA GLY A 25 14.90 -17.85 -4.30
C GLY A 25 15.40 -16.65 -5.13
N LEU A 26 15.62 -15.50 -4.49
CA LEU A 26 16.03 -14.21 -5.08
C LEU A 26 17.51 -13.91 -4.82
N GLY A 27 18.22 -14.85 -4.18
CA GLY A 27 19.66 -14.80 -4.02
C GLY A 27 20.35 -15.55 -5.15
N SER A 28 20.59 -14.89 -6.28
CA SER A 28 21.80 -15.19 -7.06
C SER A 28 22.99 -14.34 -6.62
N THR A 29 22.81 -13.39 -5.71
CA THR A 29 23.89 -12.54 -5.19
C THR A 29 23.51 -12.09 -3.77
N GLY A 30 24.45 -11.95 -2.84
CA GLY A 30 24.22 -11.46 -1.46
C GLY A 30 23.77 -9.99 -1.36
N SER A 31 22.88 -9.54 -2.24
CA SER A 31 22.34 -8.19 -2.31
C SER A 31 21.11 -8.02 -1.42
N ARG A 32 20.91 -6.80 -0.93
CA ARG A 32 19.84 -6.42 0.00
C ARG A 32 18.47 -6.51 -0.65
N LEU A 33 17.50 -7.19 -0.02
CA LEU A 33 16.11 -7.23 -0.46
C LEU A 33 15.47 -5.83 -0.37
N LYS A 34 14.86 -5.36 -1.46
CA LYS A 34 14.24 -4.04 -1.58
C LYS A 34 12.75 -4.15 -1.84
N ILE A 35 11.96 -3.71 -0.87
CA ILE A 35 10.50 -3.59 -0.98
C ILE A 35 10.15 -2.11 -1.05
N LEU A 36 9.51 -1.66 -2.13
CA LEU A 36 9.04 -0.27 -2.27
C LEU A 36 7.51 -0.23 -2.36
N GLN A 37 6.89 0.42 -1.36
CA GLN A 37 5.49 0.78 -1.38
C GLN A 37 5.33 2.21 -1.90
N VAL A 38 4.61 2.33 -3.02
CA VAL A 38 4.21 3.61 -3.60
C VAL A 38 2.81 3.96 -3.09
N LEU A 39 2.78 4.93 -2.17
CA LEU A 39 1.63 5.36 -1.38
C LEU A 39 0.86 6.55 -1.99
N THR A 40 -0.45 6.38 -2.22
CA THR A 40 -1.36 7.54 -2.33
C THR A 40 -1.89 7.94 -0.96
N LEU A 41 -1.70 9.21 -0.56
CA LEU A 41 -2.31 10.06 0.49
C LEU A 41 -2.92 9.48 1.80
N LYS A 42 -3.36 8.22 1.88
CA LYS A 42 -3.68 7.49 3.11
C LYS A 42 -2.38 7.13 3.85
N LYS A 43 -1.78 8.13 4.50
CA LYS A 43 -0.52 8.03 5.28
C LYS A 43 -0.50 6.83 6.26
N ARG A 44 -1.66 6.37 6.73
CA ARG A 44 -1.77 5.31 7.75
C ARG A 44 -1.45 3.89 7.24
N VAL A 45 -1.60 3.60 5.94
CA VAL A 45 -1.23 2.27 5.40
C VAL A 45 0.27 2.05 5.49
N GLY A 46 1.07 3.06 5.14
CA GLY A 46 2.52 3.02 5.26
C GLY A 46 2.99 2.83 6.71
N SER A 47 2.40 3.56 7.66
CA SER A 47 2.69 3.38 9.09
C SER A 47 2.35 1.97 9.58
N SER A 48 1.22 1.40 9.15
CA SER A 48 0.86 0.01 9.47
C SER A 48 1.80 -1.02 8.86
N GLN A 49 2.34 -0.76 7.67
CA GLN A 49 3.30 -1.63 6.99
C GLN A 49 4.68 -1.56 7.60
N VAL A 50 5.13 -0.41 8.10
CA VAL A 50 6.37 -0.33 8.88
C VAL A 50 6.25 -1.18 10.14
N CYS A 51 5.15 -1.00 10.89
CA CYS A 51 4.87 -1.83 12.06
C CYS A 51 4.67 -3.31 11.69
N GLY A 52 4.02 -3.59 10.57
CA GLY A 52 3.70 -4.95 10.10
C GLY A 52 4.91 -5.69 9.55
N LEU A 53 5.76 -5.04 8.75
CA LEU A 53 6.96 -5.63 8.15
C LEU A 53 8.05 -5.73 9.21
N GLY A 54 8.16 -4.75 10.11
CA GLY A 54 8.92 -4.90 11.35
C GLY A 54 8.48 -6.19 12.03
N ARG A 55 7.21 -6.34 12.42
CA ARG A 55 6.74 -7.58 13.07
C ARG A 55 6.92 -8.87 12.26
N ASN A 56 6.78 -8.86 10.93
CA ASN A 56 6.85 -10.07 10.11
C ASN A 56 8.28 -10.46 9.70
N LEU A 57 9.19 -9.49 9.59
CA LEU A 57 10.61 -9.78 9.42
C LEU A 57 11.25 -10.11 10.77
N THR A 58 10.80 -9.49 11.86
CA THR A 58 11.46 -9.57 13.16
C THR A 58 10.73 -10.54 14.09
N ALA A 59 11.24 -11.77 14.16
CA ALA A 59 10.79 -12.84 15.07
C ALA A 59 10.80 -12.42 16.56
N THR A 60 11.65 -11.47 16.90
CA THR A 60 11.76 -10.86 18.22
C THR A 60 11.40 -9.38 18.11
N SER A 61 10.85 -8.80 19.17
CA SER A 61 10.42 -7.40 19.25
C SER A 61 11.55 -6.35 19.12
N ASN A 62 12.70 -6.71 18.55
CA ASN A 62 13.98 -6.03 18.76
C ASN A 62 14.86 -5.87 17.53
N ALA A 63 14.39 -6.10 16.29
CA ALA A 63 15.33 -5.86 15.17
C ALA A 63 15.62 -4.38 15.03
N LEU A 64 16.91 -4.08 15.01
CA LEU A 64 17.41 -2.75 14.79
C LEU A 64 17.11 -2.38 13.35
N TYR A 65 16.30 -1.33 13.18
CA TYR A 65 16.09 -0.72 11.88
C TYR A 65 16.65 0.69 11.85
N ALA A 66 17.35 1.01 10.76
CA ALA A 66 17.78 2.37 10.47
C ALA A 66 16.73 3.06 9.60
N ILE A 67 16.34 4.28 9.96
CA ILE A 67 15.48 5.11 9.13
C ILE A 67 16.36 6.09 8.35
N SER A 68 16.16 6.15 7.04
CA SER A 68 16.70 7.22 6.20
C SER A 68 15.56 7.92 5.45
N ARG A 69 15.75 9.19 5.11
CA ARG A 69 14.81 9.95 4.27
C ARG A 69 15.58 10.61 3.16
N SER A 70 15.15 10.36 1.93
CA SER A 70 15.70 10.98 0.73
C SER A 70 14.56 11.46 -0.14
N GLY A 71 14.44 12.78 -0.30
CA GLY A 71 13.33 13.43 -0.98
C GLY A 71 11.98 13.01 -0.38
N GLY A 72 11.08 12.48 -1.23
CA GLY A 72 9.75 12.01 -0.84
C GLY A 72 9.69 10.56 -0.36
N THR A 73 10.84 9.90 -0.18
CA THR A 73 10.94 8.48 0.17
C THR A 73 11.51 8.32 1.58
N SER A 74 10.85 7.53 2.42
CA SER A 74 11.38 7.06 3.71
C SER A 74 11.81 5.60 3.57
N GLU A 75 13.02 5.26 3.95
CA GLU A 75 13.56 3.90 3.95
C GLU A 75 13.74 3.42 5.39
N PHE A 76 13.34 2.18 5.63
CA PHE A 76 13.50 1.44 6.87
C PHE A 76 14.36 0.22 6.56
N THR A 77 15.62 0.24 7.00
CA THR A 77 16.60 -0.80 6.74
C THR A 77 16.68 -1.73 7.93
N PHE A 78 16.29 -2.99 7.76
CA PHE A 78 16.36 -4.06 8.74
C PHE A 78 17.70 -4.79 8.58
N LEU A 79 18.67 -4.44 9.43
CA LEU A 79 20.06 -4.88 9.28
C LEU A 79 20.20 -6.40 9.40
N ASP A 80 19.53 -6.99 10.39
CA ASP A 80 19.57 -8.43 10.69
C ASP A 80 19.03 -9.30 9.55
N TYR A 81 18.24 -8.71 8.65
CA TYR A 81 17.56 -9.41 7.56
C TYR A 81 18.08 -9.01 6.18
N ASN A 82 19.09 -8.12 6.13
CA ASN A 82 19.57 -7.48 4.91
C ASN A 82 18.39 -7.09 3.98
N ALA A 83 17.43 -6.35 4.54
CA ALA A 83 16.21 -5.95 3.84
C ALA A 83 15.89 -4.46 4.07
N SER A 84 15.34 -3.80 3.05
CA SER A 84 14.86 -2.42 3.11
C SER A 84 13.39 -2.33 2.72
N LEU A 85 12.60 -1.66 3.57
CA LEU A 85 11.25 -1.19 3.24
C LEU A 85 11.30 0.29 2.92
N MET A 86 10.90 0.64 1.72
CA MET A 86 10.81 2.03 1.27
C MET A 86 9.34 2.42 1.13
N LEU A 87 9.00 3.58 1.65
CA LEU A 87 7.71 4.23 1.49
C LEU A 87 7.90 5.49 0.67
N MET A 88 7.35 5.50 -0.54
CA MET A 88 7.37 6.67 -1.44
C MET A 88 5.96 7.21 -1.57
N ARG A 89 5.79 8.53 -1.50
CA ARG A 89 4.49 9.15 -1.72
C ARG A 89 4.30 9.57 -3.17
N ASP A 90 3.30 9.00 -3.82
CA ASP A 90 2.89 9.40 -5.15
C ASP A 90 1.39 9.20 -5.31
N SER A 91 0.65 10.31 -5.44
CA SER A 91 -0.82 10.32 -5.50
C SER A 91 -1.40 9.83 -6.83
N HIS A 92 -0.64 9.88 -7.93
CA HIS A 92 -1.18 9.72 -9.29
C HIS A 92 -0.35 8.79 -10.20
N LEU A 93 0.84 8.36 -9.79
CA LEU A 93 1.80 7.57 -10.59
C LEU A 93 2.34 8.25 -11.86
N VAL A 94 1.83 9.44 -12.19
CA VAL A 94 2.20 10.21 -13.37
C VAL A 94 2.67 11.60 -12.99
N LYS A 95 3.48 12.21 -13.87
CA LYS A 95 4.09 13.51 -13.62
C LYS A 95 3.05 14.62 -13.64
N PHE A 96 3.25 15.62 -12.78
CA PHE A 96 2.68 16.93 -13.00
C PHE A 96 3.61 17.74 -13.92
N THR A 97 3.02 18.52 -14.82
CA THR A 97 3.74 19.47 -15.68
C THR A 97 3.11 20.85 -15.56
N ASN A 98 3.89 21.89 -15.80
CA ASN A 98 3.38 23.25 -15.79
C ASN A 98 2.94 23.63 -17.20
N HIS A 99 1.67 23.97 -17.35
CA HIS A 99 1.12 24.54 -18.55
C HIS A 99 1.05 26.06 -18.42
N LYS A 100 1.54 26.79 -19.42
CA LYS A 100 1.67 28.26 -19.37
C LYS A 100 0.38 28.99 -18.97
N LYS A 101 -0.80 28.47 -19.36
CA LYS A 101 -2.12 29.09 -19.07
C LYS A 101 -2.94 28.41 -17.97
N LEU A 102 -2.74 27.11 -17.74
CA LEU A 102 -3.60 26.32 -16.86
C LEU A 102 -2.91 26.00 -15.52
N GLY A 103 -1.69 26.49 -15.35
CA GLY A 103 -0.87 26.17 -14.18
C GLY A 103 -0.48 24.70 -14.16
N ARG A 104 -0.53 24.09 -12.98
CA ARG A 104 -0.09 22.72 -12.76
C ARG A 104 -1.11 21.72 -13.29
N ILE A 105 -0.75 21.01 -14.36
CA ILE A 105 -1.56 19.98 -15.00
C ILE A 105 -0.96 18.59 -14.80
N LEU A 106 -1.78 17.54 -14.98
CA LEU A 106 -1.36 16.15 -14.85
C LEU A 106 -0.99 15.60 -16.23
N ASN A 107 0.29 15.28 -16.44
CA ASN A 107 0.76 14.68 -17.68
C ASN A 107 0.51 13.17 -17.66
N LEU A 108 -0.55 12.77 -18.35
CA LEU A 108 -1.01 11.38 -18.41
C LEU A 108 -0.11 10.47 -19.24
N ASN A 109 0.91 10.98 -19.96
CA ASN A 109 1.76 10.18 -20.84
C ASN A 109 3.10 9.78 -20.20
N THR A 110 3.42 10.32 -19.02
CA THR A 110 4.72 10.08 -18.38
C THR A 110 4.54 9.69 -16.92
N VAL A 111 5.13 8.55 -16.52
CA VAL A 111 5.19 8.17 -15.11
C VAL A 111 6.09 9.11 -14.31
N SER A 112 5.75 9.32 -13.05
CA SER A 112 6.41 10.23 -12.09
C SER A 112 7.84 9.79 -11.72
N HIS A 113 7.96 8.63 -11.08
CA HIS A 113 9.16 8.14 -10.39
C HIS A 113 9.70 6.84 -10.98
N GLY A 114 9.43 6.58 -12.27
CA GLY A 114 9.76 5.31 -12.93
C GLY A 114 11.21 4.85 -12.72
N GLU A 115 12.17 5.76 -12.81
CA GLU A 115 13.59 5.43 -12.58
C GLU A 115 13.85 4.90 -11.16
N SER A 116 13.19 5.46 -10.15
CA SER A 116 13.29 5.00 -8.76
C SER A 116 12.63 3.64 -8.50
N TRP A 117 11.80 3.16 -9.43
CA TRP A 117 11.15 1.84 -9.32
C TRP A 117 12.00 0.72 -9.92
N LYS A 118 13.02 1.05 -10.74
CA LYS A 118 13.94 0.06 -11.31
C LYS A 118 14.85 -0.52 -10.22
N GLY A 119 15.16 -1.80 -10.32
CA GLY A 119 16.05 -2.49 -9.36
C GLY A 119 15.44 -2.72 -7.98
N ILE A 120 14.11 -2.55 -7.85
CA ILE A 120 13.34 -2.97 -6.67
C ILE A 120 12.90 -4.42 -6.87
N ASP A 121 13.03 -5.25 -5.84
CA ASP A 121 12.65 -6.67 -5.89
C ASP A 121 11.14 -6.86 -5.75
N VAL A 122 10.50 -6.07 -4.87
CA VAL A 122 9.05 -6.08 -4.66
C VAL A 122 8.48 -4.67 -4.71
N LEU A 123 7.65 -4.40 -5.72
CA LEU A 123 6.93 -3.13 -5.87
C LEU A 123 5.48 -3.31 -5.45
N VAL A 124 4.98 -2.44 -4.58
CA VAL A 124 3.57 -2.43 -4.18
C VAL A 124 2.98 -1.05 -4.46
N PHE A 125 1.98 -1.00 -5.35
CA PHE A 125 1.28 0.24 -5.70
C PHE A 125 -0.09 0.29 -5.02
N ASN A 126 -0.55 1.47 -4.56
CA ASN A 126 -1.93 1.64 -4.10
C ASN A 126 -2.51 3.02 -4.50
N THR A 127 -3.37 3.12 -5.52
CA THR A 127 -3.80 4.45 -6.00
C THR A 127 -5.30 4.70 -6.09
N TRP A 128 -5.96 4.88 -4.94
CA TRP A 128 -7.43 5.01 -4.89
C TRP A 128 -8.01 6.11 -5.78
N HIS A 129 -7.48 7.35 -5.70
CA HIS A 129 -8.03 8.48 -6.45
C HIS A 129 -7.84 8.35 -7.97
N TRP A 130 -6.75 7.71 -8.39
CA TRP A 130 -6.39 7.57 -9.81
C TRP A 130 -7.40 6.72 -10.59
N TRP A 131 -7.94 5.65 -9.97
CA TRP A 131 -8.87 4.72 -10.61
C TRP A 131 -10.32 5.23 -10.62
N ARG A 132 -10.64 6.35 -9.97
CA ARG A 132 -11.98 6.96 -10.05
C ARG A 132 -12.20 7.73 -11.36
N HIS A 133 -11.15 7.97 -12.13
CA HIS A 133 -11.23 8.65 -13.43
C HIS A 133 -11.39 7.63 -14.56
N THR A 134 -12.21 7.95 -15.56
CA THR A 134 -12.38 7.13 -16.77
C THR A 134 -11.46 7.61 -17.89
N GLY A 135 -11.04 6.71 -18.79
CA GLY A 135 -10.28 7.04 -20.00
C GLY A 135 -8.96 6.27 -20.15
N ARG A 136 -8.07 6.74 -21.05
CA ARG A 136 -6.76 6.12 -21.32
C ARG A 136 -5.71 6.38 -20.23
N LYS A 137 -6.07 7.09 -19.17
CA LYS A 137 -5.16 7.68 -18.17
C LYS A 137 -4.33 6.59 -17.46
N GLN A 138 -4.97 5.47 -17.15
CA GLN A 138 -4.39 4.40 -16.34
C GLN A 138 -3.40 3.51 -17.09
N TRP A 139 -3.42 3.51 -18.43
CA TRP A 139 -2.56 2.66 -19.25
C TRP A 139 -1.09 3.08 -19.25
N THR A 140 -0.79 4.31 -18.86
CA THR A 140 0.59 4.82 -18.87
C THR A 140 1.48 4.11 -17.85
N TRP A 141 0.97 3.89 -16.64
CA TRP A 141 1.67 3.07 -15.64
C TRP A 141 1.82 1.63 -16.13
N ALA A 142 0.75 1.02 -16.64
CA ALA A 142 0.75 -0.35 -17.15
C ALA A 142 1.79 -0.56 -18.26
N ARG A 143 1.81 0.32 -19.28
CA ARG A 143 2.81 0.29 -20.36
C ARG A 143 4.22 0.50 -19.86
N TRP A 144 4.40 1.36 -18.85
CA TRP A 144 5.72 1.57 -18.27
C TRP A 144 6.23 0.31 -17.57
N VAL A 145 5.38 -0.36 -16.77
CA VAL A 145 5.72 -1.64 -16.11
C VAL A 145 6.06 -2.71 -17.15
N ASP A 146 5.20 -2.87 -18.16
CA ASP A 146 5.40 -3.83 -19.25
C ASP A 146 6.69 -3.57 -20.04
N LYS A 147 7.13 -2.31 -20.16
CA LYS A 147 8.35 -1.95 -20.88
C LYS A 147 9.62 -2.10 -20.04
N HIS A 148 9.59 -1.76 -18.75
CA HIS A 148 10.84 -1.53 -17.98
C HIS A 148 11.14 -2.54 -16.87
N LEU A 149 10.16 -3.30 -16.37
CA LEU A 149 10.38 -4.21 -15.23
C LEU A 149 10.46 -5.67 -15.67
N SER A 150 11.48 -6.43 -15.24
CA SER A 150 11.51 -7.87 -15.53
C SER A 150 10.64 -8.65 -14.54
N SER A 151 9.74 -9.51 -15.02
CA SER A 151 8.92 -10.39 -14.15
C SER A 151 9.74 -11.43 -13.39
N THR A 152 10.96 -11.75 -13.86
CA THR A 152 11.89 -12.65 -13.18
C THR A 152 12.71 -11.98 -12.08
N LYS A 153 12.83 -10.65 -12.11
CA LYS A 153 13.63 -9.88 -11.15
C LYS A 153 12.78 -9.09 -10.15
N THR A 154 11.59 -8.65 -10.59
CA THR A 154 10.72 -7.77 -9.80
C THR A 154 9.33 -8.37 -9.72
N LYS A 155 8.87 -8.65 -8.50
CA LYS A 155 7.46 -8.95 -8.21
C LYS A 155 6.68 -7.65 -8.08
N VAL A 156 5.61 -7.51 -8.85
CA VAL A 156 4.75 -6.32 -8.80
C VAL A 156 3.40 -6.68 -8.21
N TYR A 157 3.01 -5.92 -7.20
CA TYR A 157 1.72 -5.98 -6.53
C TYR A 157 0.94 -4.70 -6.74
N PHE A 158 -0.38 -4.85 -6.87
CA PHE A 158 -1.31 -3.76 -6.74
C PHE A 158 -2.22 -4.02 -5.55
N GLN A 159 -2.25 -3.10 -4.59
CA GLN A 159 -3.22 -3.14 -3.51
C GLN A 159 -4.56 -2.62 -4.04
N GLY A 160 -5.60 -3.44 -3.93
CA GLY A 160 -6.96 -3.07 -4.32
C GLY A 160 -7.48 -1.82 -3.59
N VAL A 161 -8.61 -1.34 -4.06
CA VAL A 161 -9.27 -0.13 -3.56
C VAL A 161 -9.67 -0.30 -2.10
N SER A 162 -9.15 0.57 -1.24
CA SER A 162 -9.66 0.72 0.13
C SER A 162 -11.00 1.49 0.10
N PRO A 163 -12.10 0.89 0.59
CA PRO A 163 -13.40 1.56 0.63
C PRO A 163 -13.42 2.70 1.66
N ASP A 164 -14.39 3.59 1.51
CA ASP A 164 -14.85 4.52 2.53
C ASP A 164 -16.25 4.13 3.01
N HIS A 165 -16.62 4.60 4.20
CA HIS A 165 -17.95 4.39 4.79
C HIS A 165 -18.63 5.72 5.11
N MET A 166 -18.64 6.63 4.12
CA MET A 166 -19.28 7.94 4.26
C MET A 166 -20.79 7.92 3.94
N ASN A 167 -21.26 7.00 3.08
CA ASN A 167 -22.66 6.95 2.63
C ASN A 167 -23.38 5.70 3.10
N ALA A 168 -24.37 5.88 3.99
CA ALA A 168 -25.10 4.78 4.56
C ALA A 168 -26.05 3.98 3.69
N LEU A 169 -26.35 4.48 2.51
CA LEU A 169 -27.10 3.73 1.51
C LEU A 169 -26.34 2.50 1.00
N ASN A 170 -25.01 2.46 1.20
CA ASN A 170 -24.19 1.31 0.81
C ASN A 170 -24.37 0.09 1.74
N TRP A 171 -25.16 0.22 2.82
CA TRP A 171 -25.42 -0.85 3.78
C TRP A 171 -26.89 -0.87 4.19
N ARG A 172 -27.40 -2.04 4.61
CA ARG A 172 -28.77 -2.20 5.13
C ARG A 172 -28.92 -1.64 6.56
N ALA A 173 -28.31 -0.49 6.86
CA ALA A 173 -28.50 0.21 8.12
C ALA A 173 -29.10 1.60 7.86
N PRO A 174 -30.42 1.69 7.58
CA PRO A 174 -31.09 2.93 7.17
C PRO A 174 -31.05 4.04 8.24
N LYS A 175 -30.77 3.69 9.50
CA LYS A 175 -30.63 4.65 10.61
C LYS A 175 -29.20 5.19 10.78
N ALA A 176 -28.19 4.45 10.31
CA ALA A 176 -26.82 4.96 10.32
C ALA A 176 -26.68 5.95 9.15
N ARG A 177 -25.95 7.05 9.34
CA ARG A 177 -25.62 7.98 8.23
C ARG A 177 -24.19 7.80 7.72
N THR A 178 -23.30 7.28 8.57
CA THR A 178 -21.85 7.16 8.35
C THR A 178 -21.29 5.92 9.09
N CYS A 179 -19.97 5.86 9.30
CA CYS A 179 -19.29 4.89 10.19
C CYS A 179 -19.44 5.18 11.70
N VAL A 180 -20.09 6.28 12.09
CA VAL A 180 -20.24 6.64 13.52
C VAL A 180 -21.07 5.61 14.26
N GLY A 181 -20.57 5.17 15.43
CA GLY A 181 -21.24 4.22 16.31
C GLY A 181 -21.11 2.75 15.90
N ALA A 182 -20.46 2.43 14.79
CA ALA A 182 -20.19 1.05 14.40
C ALA A 182 -19.08 0.46 15.28
N THR A 183 -19.39 -0.63 15.98
CA THR A 183 -18.45 -1.32 16.90
C THR A 183 -18.22 -2.78 16.52
N GLN A 184 -18.93 -3.28 15.52
CA GLN A 184 -18.81 -4.65 15.04
C GLN A 184 -18.74 -4.67 13.51
N PRO A 185 -18.06 -5.66 12.91
CA PRO A 185 -18.10 -5.90 11.48
C PRO A 185 -19.53 -6.11 10.99
N GLU A 186 -19.80 -5.69 9.76
CA GLU A 186 -21.03 -6.02 9.07
C GLU A 186 -21.06 -7.51 8.72
N THR A 187 -22.22 -8.14 8.82
CA THR A 187 -22.43 -9.55 8.41
C THR A 187 -22.89 -9.67 6.96
N ASN A 188 -23.49 -8.62 6.42
CA ASN A 188 -24.02 -8.58 5.05
C ASN A 188 -23.76 -7.21 4.43
N ILE A 189 -23.23 -7.19 3.21
CA ILE A 189 -23.06 -5.96 2.43
C ILE A 189 -24.00 -6.00 1.23
N VAL A 190 -24.62 -4.86 0.92
CA VAL A 190 -25.15 -4.64 -0.43
C VAL A 190 -23.93 -4.47 -1.33
N THR A 191 -23.56 -5.54 -2.05
CA THR A 191 -22.34 -5.55 -2.85
C THR A 191 -22.40 -4.44 -3.89
N HIS A 192 -21.73 -3.32 -3.63
CA HIS A 192 -21.59 -2.25 -4.61
C HIS A 192 -20.31 -2.48 -5.39
N THR A 193 -20.45 -2.64 -6.70
CA THR A 193 -19.32 -2.71 -7.62
C THR A 193 -18.51 -1.42 -7.50
N ASN A 194 -17.28 -1.53 -6.98
CA ASN A 194 -16.39 -0.38 -6.92
C ASN A 194 -15.86 -0.10 -8.33
N LYS A 195 -16.35 0.98 -8.96
CA LYS A 195 -15.94 1.37 -10.33
C LYS A 195 -14.42 1.46 -10.48
N GLY A 196 -13.71 1.93 -9.45
CA GLY A 196 -12.24 2.00 -9.46
C GLY A 196 -11.58 0.64 -9.48
N GLU A 197 -12.04 -0.30 -8.65
CA GLU A 197 -11.57 -1.68 -8.64
C GLU A 197 -11.83 -2.36 -9.99
N THR A 198 -13.00 -2.14 -10.60
CA THR A 198 -13.32 -2.68 -11.93
C THR A 198 -12.38 -2.17 -13.02
N ILE A 199 -12.04 -0.87 -13.00
CA ILE A 199 -11.08 -0.29 -13.96
C ILE A 199 -9.68 -0.84 -13.70
N LEU A 200 -9.27 -0.95 -12.44
CA LEU A 200 -8.00 -1.56 -12.05
C LEU A 200 -7.91 -2.99 -12.61
N GLU A 201 -8.88 -3.85 -12.32
CA GLU A 201 -8.90 -5.23 -12.83
C GLU A 201 -8.86 -5.29 -14.35
N LYS A 202 -9.58 -4.40 -15.05
CA LYS A 202 -9.55 -4.32 -16.51
C LYS A 202 -8.16 -3.96 -17.04
N VAL A 203 -7.46 -3.02 -16.41
CA VAL A 203 -6.10 -2.65 -16.82
C VAL A 203 -5.13 -3.78 -16.53
N LEU A 204 -5.18 -4.39 -15.34
CA LEU A 204 -4.29 -5.50 -14.99
C LEU A 204 -4.46 -6.70 -15.93
N LYS A 205 -5.71 -7.02 -16.34
CA LYS A 205 -5.99 -8.09 -17.31
C LYS A 205 -5.40 -7.84 -18.70
N GLY A 206 -5.19 -6.58 -19.07
CA GLY A 206 -4.63 -6.22 -20.38
C GLY A 206 -3.13 -5.94 -20.38
N MET A 207 -2.45 -6.15 -19.25
CA MET A 207 -0.99 -6.05 -19.16
C MET A 207 -0.32 -7.31 -19.70
N LYS A 208 0.86 -7.15 -20.28
CA LYS A 208 1.66 -8.29 -20.75
C LYS A 208 2.26 -9.07 -19.58
N LYS A 209 2.62 -8.37 -18.50
CA LYS A 209 3.20 -8.96 -17.29
C LYS A 209 2.12 -9.19 -16.24
N PRO A 210 2.07 -10.38 -15.60
CA PRO A 210 1.10 -10.64 -14.55
C PRO A 210 1.40 -9.76 -13.33
N ILE A 211 0.37 -9.10 -12.81
CA ILE A 211 0.43 -8.28 -11.61
C ILE A 211 -0.38 -8.96 -10.52
N ASN A 212 0.19 -9.05 -9.32
CA ASN A 212 -0.48 -9.63 -8.18
C ASN A 212 -1.46 -8.62 -7.55
N LEU A 213 -2.76 -8.82 -7.73
CA LEU A 213 -3.79 -7.98 -7.11
C LEU A 213 -4.10 -8.45 -5.69
N LEU A 214 -3.82 -7.61 -4.69
CA LEU A 214 -4.28 -7.83 -3.32
C LEU A 214 -5.74 -7.37 -3.21
N ARG A 215 -6.67 -8.32 -3.32
CA ARG A 215 -8.12 -8.08 -3.30
C ARG A 215 -8.65 -7.72 -1.91
N ILE A 216 -8.32 -6.51 -1.45
CA ILE A 216 -8.70 -6.03 -0.11
C ILE A 216 -10.10 -5.41 -0.05
N ASN A 217 -10.71 -5.07 -1.18
CA ASN A 217 -11.91 -4.23 -1.22
C ASN A 217 -13.11 -4.86 -0.50
N LYS A 218 -13.53 -6.06 -0.94
CA LYS A 218 -14.73 -6.75 -0.40
C LYS A 218 -14.63 -7.00 1.11
N MET A 219 -13.51 -7.55 1.57
CA MET A 219 -13.31 -7.79 3.01
C MET A 219 -13.27 -6.50 3.82
N SER A 220 -12.81 -5.39 3.24
CA SER A 220 -12.74 -4.10 3.95
C SER A 220 -14.08 -3.39 3.98
N GLN A 221 -14.99 -3.66 3.04
CA GLN A 221 -16.36 -3.13 3.08
C GLN A 221 -17.15 -3.69 4.29
N LEU A 222 -16.75 -4.84 4.84
CA LEU A 222 -17.38 -5.41 6.04
C LEU A 222 -16.96 -4.65 7.31
N ARG A 223 -15.95 -3.79 7.21
CA ARG A 223 -15.21 -3.30 8.37
C ARG A 223 -15.51 -1.85 8.69
N ARG A 224 -16.78 -1.47 8.69
CA ARG A 224 -17.19 -0.11 9.06
C ARG A 224 -16.71 0.26 10.48
N ASP A 225 -16.62 -0.72 11.37
CA ASP A 225 -16.06 -0.64 12.74
C ASP A 225 -14.58 -0.27 12.79
N GLY A 226 -13.82 -0.49 11.72
CA GLY A 226 -12.38 -0.27 11.67
C GLY A 226 -11.95 1.19 11.49
N HIS A 227 -12.89 2.12 11.40
CA HIS A 227 -12.63 3.54 11.14
C HIS A 227 -12.42 4.34 12.42
N PRO A 228 -11.53 5.36 12.43
CA PRO A 228 -11.38 6.28 13.55
C PRO A 228 -12.66 7.05 13.89
N SER A 229 -13.55 7.24 12.91
CA SER A 229 -14.81 7.95 13.12
C SER A 229 -14.56 9.36 13.66
N ILE A 230 -15.17 9.75 14.78
CA ILE A 230 -14.96 11.05 15.44
C ILE A 230 -13.55 11.22 16.04
N TYR A 231 -12.77 10.13 16.17
CA TYR A 231 -11.39 10.14 16.66
C TYR A 231 -10.36 10.30 15.51
N GLY A 232 -10.82 10.79 14.34
CA GLY A 232 -10.01 11.07 13.17
C GLY A 232 -8.99 12.20 13.36
N ILE A 233 -8.15 12.43 12.35
CA ILE A 233 -7.07 13.44 12.43
C ILE A 233 -7.65 14.85 12.22
N GLY A 234 -7.33 15.74 13.16
CA GLY A 234 -7.80 17.12 13.20
C GLY A 234 -9.20 17.19 13.79
N ARG A 235 -9.51 18.25 14.56
CA ARG A 235 -10.85 18.53 15.10
C ARG A 235 -11.85 18.80 13.95
N GLN A 236 -12.14 17.79 13.14
CA GLN A 236 -13.00 17.89 11.98
C GLN A 236 -14.45 17.83 12.42
N LYS A 237 -15.29 18.67 11.81
CA LYS A 237 -16.75 18.62 11.99
C LYS A 237 -17.37 17.32 11.43
N LEU A 238 -16.63 16.55 10.64
CA LEU A 238 -17.07 15.33 9.96
C LEU A 238 -16.28 14.11 10.45
N PRO A 239 -16.94 12.93 10.58
CA PRO A 239 -16.26 11.70 10.98
C PRO A 239 -15.31 11.20 9.89
N ASP A 240 -14.15 10.68 10.31
CA ASP A 240 -13.19 10.05 9.41
C ASP A 240 -13.57 8.59 9.13
N CYS A 241 -14.37 8.40 8.08
CA CYS A 241 -14.74 7.09 7.56
C CYS A 241 -13.91 6.69 6.32
N THR A 242 -12.70 7.25 6.16
CA THR A 242 -11.84 7.02 4.99
C THR A 242 -10.50 6.40 5.36
N HIS A 243 -9.99 6.71 6.56
CA HIS A 243 -8.80 6.11 7.14
C HIS A 243 -9.14 4.98 8.10
N TRP A 244 -8.13 4.20 8.49
CA TRP A 244 -8.30 3.05 9.37
C TRP A 244 -7.59 3.27 10.70
N CYS A 245 -8.18 2.76 11.78
CA CYS A 245 -7.51 2.61 13.05
C CYS A 245 -6.31 1.65 12.90
N LEU A 246 -5.28 1.87 13.72
CA LEU A 246 -4.14 0.98 13.87
C LEU A 246 -3.98 0.61 15.36
N PRO A 247 -3.84 -0.68 15.72
CA PRO A 247 -3.99 -1.84 14.83
C PRO A 247 -5.44 -1.98 14.28
N GLY A 248 -5.61 -2.69 13.16
CA GLY A 248 -6.91 -2.85 12.51
C GLY A 248 -6.83 -3.47 11.11
N VAL A 249 -7.76 -3.08 10.24
CA VAL A 249 -7.92 -3.61 8.88
C VAL A 249 -6.62 -3.61 8.04
N PRO A 250 -5.76 -2.57 8.09
CA PRO A 250 -4.49 -2.59 7.37
C PRO A 250 -3.52 -3.70 7.80
N ASN A 251 -3.61 -4.20 9.05
CA ASN A 251 -2.81 -5.35 9.47
C ASN A 251 -3.20 -6.61 8.69
N THR A 252 -4.48 -6.80 8.40
CA THR A 252 -4.94 -7.94 7.59
C THR A 252 -4.49 -7.81 6.13
N TRP A 253 -4.49 -6.60 5.56
CA TRP A 253 -3.95 -6.37 4.21
C TRP A 253 -2.47 -6.73 4.14
N ASN A 254 -1.71 -6.36 5.18
CA ASN A 254 -0.31 -6.69 5.28
C ASN A 254 -0.10 -8.20 5.42
N LYS A 255 -0.94 -8.90 6.19
CA LYS A 255 -0.90 -10.37 6.25
C LYS A 255 -1.12 -11.01 4.88
N LEU A 256 -2.10 -10.55 4.10
CA LEU A 256 -2.31 -11.02 2.72
C LEU A 256 -1.07 -10.79 1.84
N PHE A 257 -0.47 -9.60 1.93
CA PHE A 257 0.75 -9.28 1.20
C PHE A 257 1.91 -10.19 1.61
N TYR A 258 2.18 -10.32 2.91
CA TYR A 258 3.26 -11.16 3.42
C TYR A 258 3.07 -12.63 3.05
N THR A 259 1.88 -13.18 3.23
CA THR A 259 1.59 -14.55 2.79
C THR A 259 1.86 -14.75 1.31
N SER A 260 1.55 -13.75 0.47
CA SER A 260 1.78 -13.82 -0.97
C SER A 260 3.25 -13.66 -1.41
N ILE A 261 4.09 -12.98 -0.63
CA ILE A 261 5.52 -12.84 -0.97
C ILE A 261 6.38 -13.96 -0.40
N PHE A 262 6.01 -14.48 0.78
CA PHE A 262 6.76 -15.50 1.52
C PHE A 262 6.28 -16.92 1.27
N ASN A 263 5.19 -17.09 0.52
CA ASN A 263 4.67 -18.38 0.06
C ASN A 263 4.55 -19.41 1.19
N TYR A 264 3.55 -19.24 2.07
CA TYR A 264 3.17 -20.28 3.04
C TYR A 264 2.45 -21.44 2.31
N SER A 265 3.17 -22.15 1.44
CA SER A 265 2.66 -23.35 0.74
C SER A 265 2.75 -24.62 1.60
N HIS A 266 3.33 -24.54 2.79
CA HIS A 266 3.66 -25.70 3.64
C HIS A 266 3.02 -25.65 5.04
N CYS A 267 2.00 -24.82 5.25
CA CYS A 267 1.19 -24.87 6.47
C CYS A 267 -0.24 -25.30 6.14
N VAL A 268 -0.40 -26.53 5.66
CA VAL A 268 -1.62 -27.33 5.75
C VAL A 268 -1.22 -28.71 6.22
#